data_AF-A0A9D5ZJQ2-F1
#
_entry.id   AF-A0A9D5ZJQ2-F1
#
_cell.length_a   1.000
_cell.length_b   1.000
_cell.length_c   1.000
_cell.angle_alpha   90.00
_cell.angle_beta   90.00
_cell.angle_gamma   90.00
#
_symmetry.space_group_name_H-M   'P 1'
#
loop_
_entity.id
_entity.type
_entity.pdbx_description
1 polymer ?
#
loop_
_entity_poly.entity_id
_entity_poly.type
_entity_poly.pdbx_seq_one_letter_code
_entity_poly.pdbx_strand_id
1 'polypeptide(L)'
;MTYWQENSESIFAVTIAILAALLAITDLVAGRYGDDELKFTNEKSAAYMWYQAKSIKEYVVKGQADTLETLLKAEVIRSESRPAFLEQKNTLLKNIERYKKEKLEILLGSKAVGESNWVQDVDGKMGVVVGAKELEASVENLGAAGDRFDLASLFFQISLVIGALGILVKNARIKSYAYGMTLGLAVIGTAFAVRGIIIVS
;
A
#
# COMPACT_ATOMS: atom_id res chain seq x y z
N MET A 1 -24.05 19.72 -48.57
CA MET A 1 -22.91 19.95 -47.64
C MET A 1 -23.32 19.78 -46.17
N THR A 2 -24.56 20.10 -45.79
CA THR A 2 -25.09 20.05 -44.40
C THR A 2 -25.20 18.64 -43.80
N TYR A 3 -25.72 17.65 -44.55
CA TYR A 3 -25.91 16.27 -44.05
C TYR A 3 -24.64 15.55 -43.56
N TRP A 4 -23.49 15.77 -44.21
CA TRP A 4 -22.20 15.18 -43.80
C TRP A 4 -21.65 15.80 -42.49
N GLN A 5 -22.02 17.05 -42.24
CA GLN A 5 -21.55 17.81 -41.09
C GLN A 5 -22.34 17.41 -39.83
N GLU A 6 -23.66 17.29 -39.95
CA GLU A 6 -24.57 16.89 -38.88
C GLU A 6 -24.33 15.45 -38.39
N ASN A 7 -24.07 14.52 -39.33
CA ASN A 7 -23.74 13.13 -38.99
C ASN A 7 -22.39 13.02 -38.24
N SER A 8 -21.39 13.84 -38.61
CA SER A 8 -20.09 13.81 -37.94
C SER A 8 -20.12 14.45 -36.56
N GLU A 9 -20.91 15.50 -36.35
CA GLU A 9 -21.11 16.10 -35.02
C GLU A 9 -21.78 15.12 -34.04
N SER A 10 -22.80 14.39 -34.51
CA SER A 10 -23.47 13.35 -33.73
C SER A 10 -22.52 12.23 -33.30
N ILE A 11 -21.63 11.79 -34.20
CA ILE A 11 -20.61 10.77 -33.89
C ILE A 11 -19.65 11.26 -32.81
N PHE A 12 -19.14 12.49 -32.90
CA PHE A 12 -18.28 13.05 -31.85
C PHE A 12 -19.01 13.13 -30.50
N ALA A 13 -20.26 13.59 -30.49
CA ALA A 13 -21.04 13.71 -29.25
C ALA A 13 -21.24 12.36 -28.55
N VAL A 14 -21.61 11.31 -29.30
CA VAL A 14 -21.76 9.95 -28.75
C VAL A 14 -20.43 9.41 -28.26
N THR A 15 -19.34 9.59 -29.02
CA THR A 15 -18.00 9.15 -28.60
C THR A 15 -17.57 9.83 -27.30
N ILE A 16 -17.75 11.15 -27.19
CA ILE A 16 -17.45 11.91 -25.97
C ILE A 16 -18.27 11.40 -24.79
N ALA A 17 -19.57 11.12 -24.98
CA ALA A 17 -20.42 10.57 -23.92
C ALA A 17 -19.92 9.21 -23.41
N ILE A 18 -19.50 8.33 -24.32
CA ILE A 18 -18.91 7.02 -23.97
C ILE A 18 -17.57 7.20 -23.22
N LEU A 19 -16.70 8.07 -23.72
CA LEU A 19 -15.41 8.34 -23.09
C LEU A 19 -15.57 8.99 -21.71
N ALA A 20 -16.57 9.84 -21.52
CA ALA A 20 -16.89 10.44 -20.23
C ALA A 20 -17.36 9.38 -19.23
N ALA A 21 -18.17 8.41 -19.67
CA ALA A 21 -18.56 7.28 -18.83
C ALA A 21 -17.34 6.42 -18.44
N LEU A 22 -16.42 6.16 -19.37
CA LEU A 22 -15.18 5.42 -19.09
C LEU A 22 -14.26 6.18 -18.12
N LEU A 23 -14.12 7.50 -18.29
CA LEU A 23 -13.37 8.35 -17.37
C LEU A 23 -13.97 8.27 -15.96
N ALA A 24 -15.29 8.40 -15.83
CA ALA A 24 -15.96 8.32 -14.53
C ALA A 24 -15.74 6.97 -13.83
N ILE A 25 -15.75 5.86 -14.59
CA ILE A 25 -15.42 4.52 -14.05
C ILE A 25 -13.96 4.48 -13.60
N THR A 26 -13.05 5.03 -14.41
CA THR A 26 -11.60 5.07 -14.11
C THR A 26 -11.35 5.85 -12.83
N ASP A 27 -11.94 7.03 -12.68
CA ASP A 27 -11.81 7.88 -11.49
C ASP A 27 -12.39 7.22 -10.23
N LEU A 28 -13.51 6.50 -10.35
CA LEU A 28 -14.10 5.76 -9.24
C LEU A 28 -13.17 4.63 -8.75
N VAL A 29 -12.56 3.90 -9.69
CA VAL A 29 -11.62 2.82 -9.37
C VAL A 29 -10.33 3.39 -8.77
N ALA A 30 -9.81 4.49 -9.33
CA ALA A 30 -8.65 5.20 -8.81
C ALA A 30 -8.87 5.65 -7.35
N GLY A 31 -10.03 6.27 -7.08
CA GLY A 31 -10.38 6.72 -5.74
C GLY A 31 -10.41 5.59 -4.71
N ARG A 32 -10.93 4.41 -5.10
CA ARG A 32 -10.91 3.23 -4.22
C ARG A 32 -9.50 2.77 -3.89
N TYR A 33 -8.57 2.77 -4.86
CA TYR A 33 -7.19 2.41 -4.58
C TYR A 33 -6.48 3.42 -3.69
N GLY A 34 -6.77 4.72 -3.84
CA GLY A 34 -6.29 5.75 -2.92
C GLY A 34 -6.78 5.54 -1.48
N ASP A 35 -8.06 5.21 -1.29
CA ASP A 35 -8.62 4.91 0.03
C ASP A 35 -7.97 3.65 0.66
N ASP A 36 -7.79 2.60 -0.13
CA ASP A 36 -7.13 1.37 0.31
C ASP A 36 -5.65 1.64 0.65
N GLU A 37 -4.93 2.42 -0.16
CA GLU A 37 -3.54 2.81 0.09
C GLU A 37 -3.40 3.59 1.41
N LEU A 38 -4.30 4.52 1.69
CA LEU A 38 -4.31 5.28 2.94
C LEU A 38 -4.57 4.36 4.14
N LYS A 39 -5.51 3.43 4.02
CA LYS A 39 -5.78 2.43 5.06
C LYS A 39 -4.54 1.57 5.34
N PHE A 40 -3.95 0.97 4.31
CA PHE A 40 -2.77 0.11 4.47
C PHE A 40 -1.54 0.90 4.92
N THR A 41 -1.40 2.16 4.54
CA THR A 41 -0.34 3.05 5.04
C THR A 41 -0.50 3.31 6.53
N ASN A 42 -1.72 3.52 7.01
CA ASN A 42 -2.00 3.66 8.45
C ASN A 42 -1.71 2.36 9.21
N GLU A 43 -2.15 1.20 8.69
CA GLU A 43 -1.86 -0.10 9.29
C GLU A 43 -0.35 -0.38 9.33
N LYS A 44 0.38 -0.09 8.25
CA LYS A 44 1.84 -0.18 8.16
C LYS A 44 2.50 0.69 9.23
N SER A 45 2.07 1.94 9.36
CA SER A 45 2.58 2.87 10.38
C SER A 45 2.35 2.32 11.79
N ALA A 46 1.14 1.83 12.09
CA ALA A 46 0.81 1.21 13.36
C ALA A 46 1.67 -0.02 13.65
N ALA A 47 1.90 -0.90 12.66
CA ALA A 47 2.76 -2.07 12.79
C ALA A 47 4.23 -1.68 13.09
N TYR A 48 4.77 -0.67 12.41
CA TYR A 48 6.11 -0.16 12.71
C TYR A 48 6.22 0.50 14.08
N MET A 49 5.20 1.24 14.51
CA MET A 49 5.13 1.79 15.87
C MET A 49 5.09 0.67 16.91
N TRP A 50 4.32 -0.39 16.66
CA TRP A 50 4.24 -1.55 17.55
C TRP A 50 5.59 -2.26 17.64
N TYR A 51 6.26 -2.51 16.51
CA TYR A 51 7.61 -3.06 16.46
C TYR A 51 8.60 -2.20 17.26
N GLN A 52 8.58 -0.88 17.08
CA GLN A 52 9.44 0.05 17.81
C GLN A 52 9.19 -0.02 19.32
N ALA A 53 7.93 -0.03 19.75
CA ALA A 53 7.57 -0.16 21.15
C ALA A 53 8.12 -1.47 21.77
N LYS A 54 8.04 -2.60 21.04
CA LYS A 54 8.63 -3.87 21.47
C LYS A 54 10.16 -3.81 21.52
N SER A 55 10.78 -3.16 20.55
CA SER A 55 12.23 -2.96 20.52
C SER A 55 12.74 -2.13 21.69
N ILE A 56 12.01 -1.10 22.10
CA ILE A 56 12.33 -0.31 23.29
C ILE A 56 12.23 -1.18 24.55
N LYS A 57 11.16 -1.97 24.70
CA LYS A 57 11.00 -2.91 25.83
C LYS A 57 12.13 -3.93 25.90
N GLU A 58 12.51 -4.50 24.75
CA GLU A 58 13.66 -5.42 24.65
C GLU A 58 14.95 -4.76 25.12
N TYR A 59 15.23 -3.53 24.63
CA TYR A 59 16.45 -2.80 25.00
C TYR A 59 16.51 -2.48 26.50
N VAL A 60 15.39 -2.08 27.10
CA VAL A 60 15.29 -1.82 28.54
C VAL A 60 15.57 -3.08 29.36
N VAL A 61 14.95 -4.21 29.00
CA VAL A 61 15.16 -5.50 29.68
C VAL A 61 16.60 -5.99 29.50
N LYS A 62 17.19 -5.80 28.31
CA LYS A 62 18.59 -6.11 28.05
C LYS A 62 19.53 -5.27 28.91
N GLY A 63 19.30 -3.96 29.00
CA GLY A 63 20.10 -3.08 29.87
C GLY A 63 20.03 -3.48 31.35
N GLN A 64 18.85 -3.93 31.82
CA GLN A 64 18.71 -4.51 33.17
C GLN A 64 19.53 -5.80 33.32
N ALA A 65 19.47 -6.71 32.35
CA ALA A 65 20.23 -7.95 32.38
C ALA A 65 21.75 -7.71 32.38
N ASP A 66 22.23 -6.76 31.57
CA ASP A 66 23.64 -6.36 31.49
C ASP A 66 24.12 -5.72 32.81
N THR A 67 23.26 -4.93 33.44
CA THR A 67 23.54 -4.35 34.77
C THR A 67 23.68 -5.45 35.83
N LEU A 68 22.73 -6.40 35.89
CA LEU A 68 22.81 -7.53 36.83
C LEU A 68 24.04 -8.39 36.57
N GLU A 69 24.39 -8.63 35.30
CA GLU A 69 25.59 -9.36 34.92
C GLU A 69 26.87 -8.67 35.41
N THR A 70 26.93 -7.34 35.29
CA THR A 70 28.07 -6.54 35.75
C THR A 70 28.21 -6.61 37.28
N LEU A 71 27.10 -6.51 38.02
CA LEU A 71 27.10 -6.63 39.49
C LEU A 71 27.50 -8.03 39.96
N LEU A 72 27.05 -9.08 39.26
CA LEU A 72 27.44 -10.46 39.54
C LEU A 72 28.94 -10.69 39.29
N LYS A 73 29.50 -10.13 38.21
CA LYS A 73 30.94 -10.22 37.89
C LYS A 73 31.82 -9.44 38.84
N ALA A 74 31.35 -8.29 39.33
CA ALA A 74 32.08 -7.45 40.28
C ALA A 74 32.05 -8.00 41.72
N GLU A 75 31.36 -9.12 41.97
CA GLU A 75 31.26 -9.79 43.27
C GLU A 75 30.77 -8.91 44.44
N VAL A 76 30.16 -7.76 44.14
CA VAL A 76 29.59 -6.81 45.11
C VAL A 76 28.29 -7.31 45.75
N ILE A 77 27.73 -8.42 45.27
CA ILE A 77 26.51 -9.02 45.80
C ILE A 77 26.86 -10.06 46.87
N ARG A 78 26.23 -9.94 48.05
CA ARG A 78 26.35 -10.91 49.14
C ARG A 78 26.04 -12.33 48.66
N SER A 79 26.84 -13.31 49.09
CA SER A 79 26.73 -14.72 48.67
C SER A 79 25.32 -15.29 48.82
N GLU A 80 24.62 -14.94 49.91
CA GLU A 80 23.24 -15.33 50.20
C GLU A 80 22.20 -14.83 49.18
N SER A 81 22.42 -13.68 48.55
CA SER A 81 21.51 -13.06 47.58
C SER A 81 21.83 -13.42 46.13
N ARG A 82 23.01 -14.00 45.87
CA ARG A 82 23.46 -14.37 44.51
C ARG A 82 22.47 -15.28 43.77
N PRO A 83 21.80 -16.28 44.38
CA PRO A 83 20.80 -17.10 43.69
C PRO A 83 19.61 -16.29 43.15
N ALA A 84 19.09 -15.34 43.93
CA ALA A 84 17.96 -14.50 43.52
C ALA A 84 18.31 -13.60 42.32
N PHE A 85 19.54 -13.06 42.30
CA PHE A 85 20.02 -12.27 41.15
C PHE A 85 20.18 -13.11 39.88
N LEU A 86 20.63 -14.37 40.00
CA LEU A 86 20.73 -15.30 38.87
C LEU A 86 19.34 -15.67 38.33
N GLU A 87 18.36 -15.91 39.20
CA GLU A 87 16.98 -16.17 38.81
C GLU A 87 16.36 -14.97 38.07
N GLN A 88 16.54 -13.75 38.61
CA GLN A 88 16.08 -12.53 37.96
C GLN A 88 16.73 -12.36 36.59
N LYS A 89 18.06 -12.56 36.48
CA LYS A 89 18.78 -12.52 35.20
C LYS A 89 18.18 -13.49 34.19
N ASN A 90 17.92 -14.74 34.59
CA ASN A 90 17.33 -15.75 33.71
C ASN A 90 15.92 -15.37 33.23
N THR A 91 15.12 -14.75 34.09
CA THR A 91 13.79 -14.22 33.71
C THR A 91 13.91 -13.10 32.67
N LEU A 92 14.87 -12.18 32.84
CA LEU A 92 15.13 -11.12 31.86
C LEU A 92 15.58 -11.70 30.51
N LEU A 93 16.48 -12.70 30.50
CA LEU A 93 16.92 -13.37 29.28
C LEU A 93 15.75 -14.05 28.53
N LYS A 94 14.84 -14.72 29.26
CA LYS A 94 13.62 -15.28 28.66
C LYS A 94 12.74 -14.21 28.02
N ASN A 95 12.58 -13.06 28.69
CA ASN A 95 11.79 -11.95 28.17
C ASN A 95 12.43 -11.34 26.91
N ILE A 96 13.76 -11.24 26.83
CA ILE A 96 14.47 -10.79 25.63
C ILE A 96 14.15 -11.71 24.45
N GLU A 97 14.28 -13.03 24.63
CA GLU A 97 13.98 -13.99 23.58
C GLU A 97 12.50 -13.96 23.17
N ARG A 98 11.58 -13.76 24.11
CA ARG A 98 10.17 -13.51 23.80
C ARG A 98 10.05 -12.29 22.89
N TYR A 99 10.53 -11.11 23.31
CA TYR A 99 10.40 -9.88 22.55
C TYR A 99 11.02 -9.95 21.15
N LYS A 100 12.12 -10.68 20.97
CA LYS A 100 12.70 -10.94 19.64
C LYS A 100 11.71 -11.66 18.72
N LYS A 101 11.05 -12.71 19.21
CA LYS A 101 10.02 -13.44 18.44
C LYS A 101 8.81 -12.58 18.14
N GLU A 102 8.31 -11.83 19.13
CA GLU A 102 7.19 -10.89 18.92
C GLU A 102 7.50 -9.87 17.83
N LYS A 103 8.69 -9.29 17.87
CA LYS A 103 9.16 -8.34 16.85
C LYS A 103 9.26 -8.96 15.46
N LEU A 104 9.77 -10.18 15.36
CA LEU A 104 9.85 -10.90 14.09
C LEU A 104 8.46 -11.16 13.51
N GLU A 105 7.50 -11.57 14.34
CA GLU A 105 6.10 -11.76 13.94
C GLU A 105 5.45 -10.45 13.48
N ILE A 106 5.68 -9.33 14.18
CA ILE A 106 5.15 -8.01 13.77
C ILE A 106 5.78 -7.54 12.46
N LEU A 107 7.07 -7.81 12.23
CA LEU A 107 7.78 -7.33 11.05
C LEU A 107 7.43 -8.14 9.79
N LEU A 108 7.41 -9.47 9.91
CA LEU A 108 7.25 -10.40 8.78
C LEU A 108 5.83 -10.93 8.62
N GLY A 109 5.03 -10.88 9.68
CA GLY A 109 3.68 -11.44 9.74
C GLY A 109 3.68 -12.90 10.19
N SER A 110 2.57 -13.31 10.81
CA SER A 110 2.37 -14.66 11.35
C SER A 110 2.50 -15.75 10.28
N LYS A 111 2.10 -15.48 9.03
CA LYS A 111 2.24 -16.40 7.89
C LYS A 111 3.70 -16.71 7.57
N ALA A 112 4.57 -15.70 7.64
CA ALA A 112 5.98 -15.83 7.26
C ALA A 112 6.82 -16.46 8.37
N VAL A 113 6.49 -16.23 9.65
CA VAL A 113 7.25 -16.77 10.78
C VAL A 113 6.88 -18.22 11.14
N GLY A 114 5.68 -18.68 10.75
CA GLY A 114 5.18 -20.03 11.00
C GLY A 114 4.73 -20.26 12.44
N GLU A 115 3.89 -21.30 12.64
CA GLU A 115 3.22 -21.61 13.92
C GLU A 115 4.18 -21.77 15.10
N SER A 116 5.39 -22.26 14.86
CA SER A 116 6.44 -22.43 15.88
C SER A 116 6.92 -21.11 16.50
N ASN A 117 6.66 -19.98 15.84
CA ASN A 117 7.13 -18.66 16.24
C ASN A 117 5.99 -17.69 16.55
N TRP A 118 4.74 -18.17 16.65
CA TRP A 118 3.62 -17.35 17.10
C TRP A 118 3.76 -17.05 18.58
N VAL A 119 3.82 -15.77 18.90
CA VAL A 119 3.97 -15.29 20.27
C VAL A 119 2.96 -14.19 20.57
N GLN A 120 2.43 -13.50 19.55
CA GLN A 120 1.41 -12.47 19.73
C GLN A 120 0.00 -13.05 19.75
N ASP A 121 -0.63 -12.88 20.90
CA ASP A 121 -2.06 -13.00 21.05
C ASP A 121 -2.72 -11.65 20.72
N VAL A 122 -3.50 -11.63 19.64
CA VAL A 122 -4.34 -10.50 19.25
C VAL A 122 -5.78 -10.91 19.44
N ASP A 123 -6.44 -10.34 20.45
CA ASP A 123 -7.84 -10.60 20.81
C ASP A 123 -8.20 -12.09 21.02
N GLY A 124 -7.30 -12.87 21.62
CA GLY A 124 -7.48 -14.29 21.90
C GLY A 124 -7.09 -15.21 20.74
N LYS A 125 -6.47 -14.69 19.67
CA LYS A 125 -6.09 -15.45 18.47
C LYS A 125 -4.61 -15.28 18.17
N MET A 126 -3.92 -16.41 18.05
CA MET A 126 -2.55 -16.49 17.56
C MET A 126 -2.55 -16.59 16.03
N GLY A 127 -1.49 -16.11 15.39
CA GLY A 127 -1.29 -16.35 13.96
C GLY A 127 -2.02 -15.39 13.01
N VAL A 128 -2.58 -14.30 13.54
CA VAL A 128 -3.39 -13.33 12.77
C VAL A 128 -2.64 -12.03 12.44
N VAL A 129 -1.38 -11.91 12.83
CA VAL A 129 -0.60 -10.68 12.65
C VAL A 129 -0.22 -10.52 11.19
N VAL A 130 -0.65 -9.42 10.57
CA VAL A 130 -0.17 -8.99 9.26
C VAL A 130 1.15 -8.26 9.44
N GLY A 131 2.17 -8.66 8.69
CA GLY A 131 3.52 -8.12 8.85
C GLY A 131 3.64 -6.70 8.33
N ALA A 132 4.46 -5.86 8.99
CA ALA A 132 4.78 -4.52 8.49
C ALA A 132 5.32 -4.54 7.05
N LYS A 133 6.13 -5.55 6.70
CA LYS A 133 6.64 -5.73 5.32
C LYS A 133 5.58 -6.22 4.32
N GLU A 134 4.62 -7.02 4.77
CA GLU A 134 3.49 -7.47 3.95
C GLU A 134 2.59 -6.27 3.60
N LEU A 135 2.35 -5.39 4.57
CA LEU A 135 1.63 -4.13 4.39
C LEU A 135 2.40 -3.17 3.47
N GLU A 136 3.72 -3.07 3.63
CA GLU A 136 4.57 -2.25 2.78
C GLU A 136 4.51 -2.65 1.30
N ALA A 137 4.62 -3.95 1.01
CA ALA A 137 4.45 -4.47 -0.35
C ALA A 137 3.03 -4.21 -0.90
N SER A 138 2.01 -4.28 -0.04
CA SER A 138 0.62 -4.00 -0.44
C SER A 138 0.43 -2.52 -0.80
N VAL A 139 0.99 -1.60 -0.01
CA VAL A 139 0.98 -0.15 -0.29
C VAL A 139 1.70 0.15 -1.60
N GLU A 140 2.87 -0.45 -1.84
CA GLU A 140 3.62 -0.22 -3.08
C GLU A 140 2.84 -0.67 -4.32
N ASN A 141 2.19 -1.85 -4.27
CA ASN A 141 1.36 -2.33 -5.36
C ASN A 141 0.14 -1.44 -5.61
N LEU A 142 -0.52 -0.97 -4.55
CA LEU A 142 -1.67 -0.06 -4.65
C LEU A 142 -1.28 1.29 -5.23
N GLY A 143 -0.17 1.89 -4.76
CA GLY A 143 0.35 3.14 -5.31
C GLY A 143 0.74 2.99 -6.78
N ALA A 144 1.43 1.91 -7.15
CA ALA A 144 1.79 1.63 -8.54
C ALA A 144 0.57 1.45 -9.45
N ALA A 145 -0.53 0.91 -8.93
CA ALA A 145 -1.79 0.82 -9.66
C ALA A 145 -2.46 2.20 -9.78
N GLY A 146 -2.53 2.96 -8.69
CA GLY A 146 -3.04 4.33 -8.65
C GLY A 146 -2.40 5.22 -9.71
N ASP A 147 -1.07 5.22 -9.80
CA ASP A 147 -0.30 5.96 -10.82
C ASP A 147 -0.74 5.63 -12.26
N ARG A 148 -1.14 4.38 -12.54
CA ARG A 148 -1.64 3.97 -13.86
C ARG A 148 -3.03 4.50 -14.13
N PHE A 149 -3.89 4.55 -13.12
CA PHE A 149 -5.24 5.12 -13.27
C PHE A 149 -5.19 6.64 -13.44
N ASP A 150 -4.33 7.35 -12.70
CA ASP A 150 -4.13 8.79 -12.89
C ASP A 150 -3.71 9.11 -14.33
N LEU A 151 -2.80 8.31 -14.87
CA LEU A 151 -2.37 8.44 -16.26
C LEU A 151 -3.51 8.11 -17.25
N ALA A 152 -4.32 7.09 -16.96
CA ALA A 152 -5.50 6.77 -17.77
C ALA A 152 -6.51 7.92 -17.79
N SER A 153 -6.82 8.50 -16.63
CA SER A 153 -7.71 9.65 -16.49
C SER A 153 -7.19 10.87 -17.23
N LEU A 154 -5.88 11.15 -17.16
CA LEU A 154 -5.24 12.21 -17.96
C LEU A 154 -5.47 12.01 -19.46
N PHE A 155 -5.25 10.79 -19.99
CA PHE A 155 -5.45 10.51 -21.41
C PHE A 155 -6.91 10.63 -21.84
N PHE A 156 -7.85 10.18 -21.01
CA PHE A 156 -9.28 10.35 -21.28
C PHE A 156 -9.68 11.83 -21.26
N GLN A 157 -9.21 12.63 -20.30
CA GLN A 157 -9.49 14.07 -20.25
C GLN A 157 -8.98 14.79 -21.50
N ILE A 158 -7.75 14.51 -21.95
CA ILE A 158 -7.20 15.10 -23.18
C ILE A 158 -8.01 14.64 -24.39
N SER A 159 -8.37 13.35 -24.46
CA SER A 159 -9.20 12.79 -25.53
C SER A 159 -10.55 13.49 -25.64
N LEU A 160 -11.22 13.73 -24.50
CA LEU A 160 -12.49 14.46 -24.40
C LEU A 160 -12.36 15.91 -24.88
N VAL A 161 -11.29 16.62 -24.46
CA VAL A 161 -11.04 18.00 -24.89
C VAL A 161 -10.86 18.09 -26.40
N ILE A 162 -10.05 17.20 -27.00
CA ILE A 162 -9.85 17.16 -28.46
C ILE A 162 -11.13 16.77 -29.18
N GLY A 163 -11.90 15.82 -28.62
CA GLY A 163 -13.19 15.41 -29.16
C GLY A 163 -14.16 16.59 -29.22
N ALA A 164 -14.27 17.34 -28.13
CA ALA A 164 -15.13 18.52 -28.05
C ALA A 164 -14.70 19.61 -29.05
N LEU A 165 -13.40 19.89 -29.16
CA LEU A 165 -12.87 20.83 -30.16
C LEU A 165 -13.12 20.34 -31.59
N GLY A 166 -13.07 19.03 -31.82
CA GLY A 166 -13.32 18.39 -33.12
C GLY A 166 -14.73 18.63 -33.67
N ILE A 167 -15.73 18.88 -32.80
CA ILE A 167 -17.09 19.26 -33.19
C ILE A 167 -17.09 20.62 -33.91
N LEU A 168 -16.29 21.58 -33.42
CA LEU A 168 -16.25 22.96 -33.94
C LEU A 168 -15.49 23.10 -35.26
N VAL A 169 -14.70 22.08 -35.64
CA VAL A 169 -13.87 22.11 -36.83
C VAL A 169 -14.70 21.92 -38.10
N LYS A 170 -14.68 22.92 -38.98
CA LYS A 170 -15.40 22.91 -40.27
C LYS A 170 -14.63 22.22 -41.40
N ASN A 171 -13.30 22.15 -41.30
CA ASN A 171 -12.46 21.53 -42.33
C ASN A 171 -12.45 20.00 -42.17
N ALA A 172 -12.96 19.27 -43.18
CA ALA A 172 -13.10 17.82 -43.15
C ALA A 172 -11.79 17.06 -42.87
N ARG A 173 -10.64 17.53 -43.40
CA ARG A 173 -9.35 16.86 -43.16
C ARG A 173 -8.93 16.98 -41.69
N ILE A 174 -8.99 18.19 -41.15
CA ILE A 174 -8.63 18.47 -39.74
C ILE A 174 -9.61 17.75 -38.80
N LYS A 175 -10.91 17.71 -39.14
CA LYS A 175 -11.93 16.99 -38.39
C LYS A 175 -11.64 15.48 -38.30
N SER A 176 -11.23 14.86 -39.42
CA SER A 176 -10.83 13.44 -39.43
C SER A 176 -9.57 13.17 -38.59
N TYR A 177 -8.58 14.08 -38.62
CA TYR A 177 -7.39 13.95 -37.77
C TYR A 177 -7.73 14.10 -36.29
N ALA A 178 -8.56 15.08 -35.93
CA ALA A 178 -9.02 15.27 -34.55
C ALA A 178 -9.76 14.03 -34.04
N TYR A 179 -10.65 13.45 -34.86
CA TYR A 179 -11.36 12.22 -34.50
C TYR A 179 -10.39 11.04 -34.28
N GLY A 180 -9.43 10.85 -35.18
CA GLY A 180 -8.40 9.81 -35.04
C GLY A 180 -7.55 10.00 -33.78
N MET A 181 -7.22 11.24 -33.42
CA MET A 181 -6.47 11.57 -32.21
C MET A 181 -7.29 11.32 -30.94
N THR A 182 -8.57 11.70 -30.91
CA THR A 182 -9.50 11.36 -29.82
C THR A 182 -9.52 9.85 -29.57
N LEU A 183 -9.74 9.05 -30.61
CA LEU A 183 -9.75 7.59 -30.49
C LEU A 183 -8.39 7.03 -30.07
N GLY A 184 -7.29 7.53 -30.64
CA GLY A 184 -5.94 7.09 -30.31
C GLY A 184 -5.61 7.29 -28.82
N LEU A 185 -5.90 8.47 -28.28
CA LEU A 185 -5.68 8.77 -26.87
C LEU A 185 -6.61 7.97 -25.96
N ALA A 186 -7.86 7.76 -26.37
CA ALA A 186 -8.80 6.92 -25.63
C ALA A 186 -8.33 5.45 -25.52
N VAL A 187 -7.76 4.90 -26.60
CA VAL A 187 -7.18 3.56 -26.59
C VAL A 187 -5.98 3.49 -25.64
N ILE A 188 -5.12 4.51 -25.65
CA ILE A 188 -3.97 4.60 -24.72
C ILE A 188 -4.47 4.68 -23.27
N GLY A 189 -5.45 5.53 -22.98
CA GLY A 189 -6.05 5.64 -21.65
C GLY A 189 -6.65 4.31 -21.17
N THR A 190 -7.40 3.63 -22.04
CA THR A 190 -7.97 2.31 -21.75
C THR A 190 -6.88 1.27 -21.45
N ALA A 191 -5.78 1.28 -22.22
CA ALA A 191 -4.66 0.37 -21.98
C ALA A 191 -3.97 0.61 -20.62
N PHE A 192 -3.85 1.87 -20.18
CA PHE A 192 -3.35 2.20 -18.85
C PHE A 192 -4.31 1.77 -17.74
N ALA A 193 -5.62 2.00 -17.90
CA ALA A 193 -6.63 1.56 -16.93
C ALA A 193 -6.61 0.04 -16.76
N VAL A 194 -6.57 -0.72 -17.86
CA VAL A 194 -6.49 -2.20 -17.80
C VAL A 194 -5.20 -2.67 -17.13
N ARG A 195 -4.06 -2.02 -17.41
CA ARG A 195 -2.81 -2.34 -16.72
C ARG A 195 -2.88 -2.05 -15.22
N GLY A 196 -3.54 -0.97 -14.81
CA GLY A 196 -3.78 -0.67 -13.40
C GLY A 196 -4.57 -1.79 -12.70
N ILE A 197 -5.61 -2.31 -13.35
CA ILE A 197 -6.40 -3.45 -12.82
C ILE A 197 -5.52 -4.69 -12.65
N ILE A 198 -4.67 -5.01 -13.63
CA ILE A 198 -3.80 -6.20 -13.60
C ILE A 198 -2.77 -6.15 -12.47
N ILE A 199 -2.29 -4.97 -12.07
CA ILE A 199 -1.29 -4.85 -10.98
C ILE A 199 -1.88 -5.26 -9.62
N VAL A 200 -3.18 -5.03 -9.42
CA VAL A 200 -3.85 -5.28 -8.12
C VAL A 200 -4.60 -6.61 -8.10
N SER A 201 -4.85 -7.23 -9.26
CA SER A 201 -5.53 -8.53 -9.39
C SER A 201 -4.59 -9.70 -9.13
#